data_AF-A0A968T1P2-F1
#
_entry.id   AF-A0A968T1P2-F1
#
_cell.length_a   1.000
_cell.length_b   1.000
_cell.length_c   1.000
_cell.angle_alpha   90.00
_cell.angle_beta   90.00
_cell.angle_gamma   90.00
#
_symmetry.space_group_name_H-M   'P 1'
#
loop_
_entity.id
_entity.type
_entity.pdbx_description
1 polymer ?
#
loop_
_entity_poly.entity_id
_entity_poly.type
_entity_poly.pdbx_seq_one_letter_code
_entity_poly.pdbx_strand_id
1 'polypeptide(L)'
;MLNYNLALTALNIREYEVSEAAAIRAINAKPVHGSSHLVLAGIMQEKQENVKAILPLYYFLMLEPKTERSAPNLKSLKAMLISGVKEKSANNINLNLSSASLKDTVWGAAEMMLGLTGANRYTDEGRKKTEMEYFIQTTHDLFSFLGEIRKNNTGHWWDLYVSRFNNLVETNNCEAFCYYISQSENSPEIKSWIINNPDKIAAFQEWLKKLN
;
A
#
# COMPACT_ATOMS: atom_id res chain seq x y z
N MET A 1 -2.06 -23.19 -3.75
CA MET A 1 -1.21 -23.51 -2.58
C MET A 1 0.23 -23.86 -2.98
N LEU A 2 0.48 -24.71 -3.99
CA LEU A 2 1.84 -25.07 -4.42
C LEU A 2 2.76 -23.85 -4.71
N ASN A 3 2.31 -22.92 -5.56
CA ASN A 3 3.08 -21.73 -5.89
C ASN A 3 3.32 -20.80 -4.69
N TYR A 4 2.40 -20.75 -3.72
CA TYR A 4 2.61 -19.98 -2.48
C TYR A 4 3.73 -20.59 -1.63
N ASN A 5 3.71 -21.92 -1.44
CA ASN A 5 4.76 -22.61 -0.69
C ASN A 5 6.12 -22.44 -1.37
N LEU A 6 6.18 -22.55 -2.70
CA LEU A 6 7.39 -22.30 -3.47
C LEU A 6 7.90 -20.87 -3.26
N ALA A 7 7.01 -19.87 -3.32
CA ALA A 7 7.38 -18.48 -3.09
C ALA A 7 8.00 -18.29 -1.70
N LEU A 8 7.35 -18.82 -0.65
CA LEU A 8 7.84 -18.71 0.71
C LEU A 8 9.20 -19.42 0.91
N THR A 9 9.36 -20.63 0.36
CA THR A 9 10.63 -21.36 0.43
C THR A 9 11.74 -20.60 -0.30
N ALA A 10 11.48 -20.12 -1.52
CA ALA A 10 12.44 -19.36 -2.31
C ALA A 10 12.84 -18.04 -1.62
N LEU A 11 11.89 -17.36 -0.96
CA LEU A 11 12.18 -16.15 -0.17
C LEU A 11 13.14 -16.46 0.98
N ASN A 12 12.90 -17.56 1.71
CA ASN A 12 13.74 -17.96 2.85
C ASN A 12 15.19 -18.29 2.45
N ILE A 13 15.42 -18.74 1.21
CA ILE A 13 16.76 -18.99 0.66
C ILE A 13 17.29 -17.84 -0.20
N ARG A 14 16.59 -16.69 -0.22
CA ARG A 14 16.95 -15.45 -0.93
C ARG A 14 17.01 -15.57 -2.46
N GLU A 15 16.25 -16.51 -3.03
CA GLU A 15 16.02 -16.59 -4.47
C GLU A 15 14.85 -15.67 -4.87
N TYR A 16 15.10 -14.37 -4.88
CA TYR A 16 14.03 -13.35 -4.98
C TYR A 16 13.26 -13.41 -6.31
N GLU A 17 13.93 -13.67 -7.43
CA GLU A 17 13.30 -13.75 -8.75
C GLU A 17 12.37 -14.97 -8.86
N VAL A 18 12.82 -16.12 -8.34
CA VAL A 18 12.02 -17.36 -8.29
C VAL A 18 10.83 -17.16 -7.36
N SER A 19 11.08 -16.55 -6.20
CA SER A 19 10.07 -16.26 -5.19
C SER A 19 8.99 -15.32 -5.75
N GLU A 20 9.38 -14.24 -6.42
CA GLU A 20 8.45 -13.27 -7.03
C GLU A 20 7.57 -13.95 -8.08
N ALA A 21 8.18 -14.68 -9.02
CA ALA A 21 7.43 -15.37 -10.06
C ALA A 21 6.44 -16.40 -9.48
N ALA A 22 6.83 -17.11 -8.42
CA ALA A 22 5.94 -18.04 -7.73
C ALA A 22 4.82 -17.33 -6.98
N ALA A 23 5.11 -16.21 -6.30
CA ALA A 23 4.10 -15.41 -5.61
C ALA A 23 3.04 -14.86 -6.58
N ILE A 24 3.49 -14.29 -7.71
CA ILE A 24 2.60 -13.80 -8.79
C ILE A 24 1.72 -14.92 -9.32
N ARG A 25 2.27 -16.12 -9.59
CA ARG A 25 1.47 -17.28 -10.00
C ARG A 25 0.45 -17.69 -8.95
N ALA A 26 0.80 -17.64 -7.67
CA ALA A 26 -0.12 -17.96 -6.58
C ALA A 26 -1.28 -16.96 -6.49
N ILE A 27 -0.99 -15.67 -6.66
CA ILE A 27 -1.97 -14.58 -6.65
C ILE A 27 -2.89 -14.70 -7.87
N ASN A 28 -2.33 -14.90 -9.07
CA ASN A 28 -3.15 -15.04 -10.28
C ASN A 28 -4.09 -16.26 -10.20
N ALA A 29 -3.67 -17.34 -9.53
CA ALA A 29 -4.52 -18.51 -9.32
C ALA A 29 -5.60 -18.31 -8.24
N LYS A 30 -5.35 -17.45 -7.23
CA LYS A 30 -6.31 -17.11 -6.18
C LYS A 30 -6.07 -15.67 -5.70
N PRO A 31 -6.67 -14.66 -6.35
CA PRO A 31 -6.41 -13.26 -6.05
C PRO A 31 -6.85 -12.80 -4.65
N VAL A 32 -7.65 -13.60 -3.94
CA VAL A 32 -8.11 -13.32 -2.57
C VAL A 32 -7.29 -14.05 -1.51
N HIS A 33 -6.12 -14.59 -1.86
CA HIS A 33 -5.25 -15.28 -0.92
C HIS A 33 -4.29 -14.30 -0.23
N GLY A 34 -4.71 -13.74 0.92
CA GLY A 34 -3.95 -12.72 1.66
C GLY A 34 -2.49 -13.06 1.92
N SER A 35 -2.17 -14.31 2.28
CA SER A 35 -0.78 -14.73 2.53
C SER A 35 0.13 -14.63 1.29
N SER A 36 -0.42 -14.81 0.08
CA SER A 36 0.38 -14.64 -1.14
C SER A 36 0.74 -13.18 -1.41
N HIS A 37 -0.16 -12.25 -1.09
CA HIS A 37 0.14 -10.82 -1.16
C HIS A 37 1.18 -10.44 -0.11
N LEU A 38 1.03 -10.94 1.12
CA LEU A 38 1.98 -10.66 2.19
C LEU A 38 3.40 -11.16 1.84
N VAL A 39 3.51 -12.37 1.26
CA VAL A 39 4.80 -12.87 0.76
C VAL A 39 5.34 -11.97 -0.36
N LEU A 40 4.51 -11.57 -1.33
CA LEU A 40 4.95 -10.66 -2.39
C LEU A 40 5.46 -9.32 -1.84
N ALA A 41 4.78 -8.76 -0.85
CA ALA A 41 5.25 -7.56 -0.16
C ALA A 41 6.64 -7.76 0.46
N GLY A 42 6.85 -8.86 1.18
CA GLY A 42 8.14 -9.20 1.79
C GLY A 42 9.26 -9.34 0.76
N ILE A 43 9.00 -9.99 -0.39
CA ILE A 43 9.98 -10.11 -1.47
C ILE A 43 10.37 -8.72 -1.99
N MET A 44 9.39 -7.84 -2.22
CA MET A 44 9.66 -6.49 -2.72
C MET A 44 10.40 -5.62 -1.69
N GLN A 45 10.16 -5.83 -0.39
CA GLN A 45 10.94 -5.19 0.68
C GLN A 45 12.41 -5.61 0.63
N GLU A 46 12.69 -6.91 0.51
CA GLU A 46 14.08 -7.42 0.38
C GLU A 46 14.78 -6.87 -0.88
N LYS A 47 14.03 -6.70 -1.97
CA LYS A 47 14.51 -6.07 -3.21
C LYS A 47 14.61 -4.54 -3.15
N GLN A 48 14.20 -3.91 -2.04
CA GLN A 48 14.15 -2.45 -1.86
C GLN A 48 13.28 -1.72 -2.91
N GLU A 49 12.22 -2.38 -3.38
CA GLU A 49 11.21 -1.84 -4.29
C GLU A 49 9.98 -1.40 -3.47
N ASN A 50 10.07 -0.24 -2.81
CA ASN A 50 9.17 0.19 -1.74
C ASN A 50 7.71 0.37 -2.21
N VAL A 51 7.45 1.06 -3.34
CA VAL A 51 6.09 1.18 -3.91
C VAL A 51 5.51 -0.20 -4.25
N LYS A 52 6.31 -1.10 -4.83
CA LYS A 52 5.85 -2.46 -5.15
C LYS A 52 5.64 -3.33 -3.91
N ALA A 53 6.25 -3.00 -2.77
CA ALA A 53 5.94 -3.62 -1.49
C ALA A 53 4.66 -3.05 -0.85
N ILE A 54 4.40 -1.75 -1.03
CA ILE A 54 3.22 -1.05 -0.49
C ILE A 54 1.91 -1.60 -1.08
N LEU A 55 1.84 -1.77 -2.40
CA LEU A 55 0.63 -2.22 -3.10
C LEU A 55 0.05 -3.57 -2.58
N PRO A 56 0.84 -4.65 -2.47
CA PRO A 56 0.36 -5.92 -1.94
C PRO A 56 0.08 -5.85 -0.43
N LEU A 57 0.73 -4.98 0.35
CA LEU A 57 0.36 -4.74 1.74
C LEU A 57 -1.03 -4.13 1.88
N TYR A 58 -1.34 -3.09 1.08
CA TYR A 58 -2.70 -2.55 1.03
C TYR A 58 -3.73 -3.64 0.68
N TYR A 59 -3.41 -4.47 -0.31
CA TYR A 59 -4.32 -5.52 -0.74
C TYR A 59 -4.50 -6.61 0.33
N PHE A 60 -3.42 -7.01 0.99
CA PHE A 60 -3.47 -7.91 2.14
C PHE A 60 -4.36 -7.35 3.26
N LEU A 61 -4.17 -6.08 3.64
CA LEU A 61 -4.96 -5.44 4.70
C LEU A 61 -6.43 -5.21 4.29
N MET A 62 -6.70 -5.08 2.98
CA MET A 62 -8.06 -5.06 2.44
C MET A 62 -8.77 -6.41 2.64
N LEU A 63 -8.06 -7.52 2.45
CA LEU A 63 -8.61 -8.87 2.65
C LEU A 63 -8.72 -9.22 4.14
N GLU A 64 -7.75 -8.77 4.94
CA GLU A 64 -7.59 -9.09 6.35
C GLU A 64 -7.39 -7.83 7.18
N PRO A 65 -8.45 -7.03 7.42
CA PRO A 65 -8.34 -5.73 8.11
C PRO A 65 -8.15 -5.84 9.62
N LYS A 66 -8.47 -7.00 10.20
CA LYS A 66 -8.60 -7.17 11.66
C LYS A 66 -8.20 -8.58 12.10
N THR A 67 -6.97 -8.97 11.78
CA THR A 67 -6.33 -10.21 12.26
C THR A 67 -5.10 -9.87 13.09
N GLU A 68 -4.54 -10.85 13.80
CA GLU A 68 -3.29 -10.67 14.58
C GLU A 68 -2.13 -10.16 13.72
N ARG A 69 -2.06 -10.63 12.46
CA ARG A 69 -1.03 -10.20 11.51
C ARG A 69 -1.34 -8.88 10.81
N SER A 70 -2.54 -8.31 10.96
CA SER A 70 -2.89 -7.03 10.33
C SER A 70 -2.18 -5.86 11.00
N ALA A 71 -2.15 -5.82 12.35
CA ALA A 71 -1.55 -4.72 13.11
C ALA A 71 -0.06 -4.46 12.78
N PRO A 72 0.84 -5.47 12.81
CA PRO A 72 2.24 -5.22 12.45
C PRO A 72 2.42 -4.82 10.98
N ASN A 73 1.61 -5.35 10.07
CA ASN A 73 1.68 -5.03 8.65
C ASN A 73 1.12 -3.63 8.31
N LEU A 74 0.08 -3.18 9.00
CA LEU A 74 -0.40 -1.81 8.92
C LEU A 74 0.66 -0.82 9.43
N LYS A 75 1.33 -1.15 10.53
CA LYS A 75 2.45 -0.34 11.03
C LYS A 75 3.59 -0.27 10.00
N SER A 76 3.94 -1.40 9.39
CA SER A 76 4.94 -1.45 8.31
C SER A 76 4.54 -0.61 7.12
N LEU A 77 3.29 -0.73 6.65
CA LEU A 77 2.73 0.07 5.57
C LEU A 77 2.82 1.58 5.88
N LYS A 78 2.32 2.03 7.04
CA LYS A 78 2.38 3.45 7.43
C LYS A 78 3.81 3.97 7.51
N ALA A 79 4.75 3.16 7.98
CA ALA A 79 6.18 3.52 8.01
C ALA A 79 6.79 3.62 6.61
N MET A 80 6.42 2.74 5.69
CA MET A 80 6.91 2.75 4.30
C MET A 80 6.43 3.99 3.52
N LEU A 81 5.19 4.44 3.76
CA LEU A 81 4.63 5.65 3.14
C LEU A 81 5.37 6.95 3.51
N ILE A 82 6.09 6.96 4.64
CA ILE A 82 6.92 8.09 5.08
C ILE A 82 8.42 7.77 5.02
N SER A 83 8.78 6.58 4.56
CA SER A 83 10.17 6.16 4.49
C SER A 83 10.93 7.01 3.47
N GLY A 84 12.23 7.23 3.73
CA GLY A 84 13.08 8.04 2.86
C GLY A 84 13.07 9.54 3.17
N VAL A 85 12.19 10.01 4.05
CA VAL A 85 12.16 11.42 4.47
C VAL A 85 12.74 11.57 5.87
N LYS A 86 13.77 12.42 6.00
CA LYS A 86 14.31 12.83 7.30
C LYS A 86 14.31 14.35 7.38
N GLU A 87 13.61 14.88 8.37
CA GLU A 87 13.72 16.29 8.77
C GLU A 87 15.10 16.50 9.39
N LYS A 88 15.96 17.30 8.75
CA LYS A 88 17.24 17.72 9.33
C LYS A 88 17.11 19.04 10.09
N SER A 89 16.24 19.92 9.62
CA SER A 89 15.83 21.17 10.28
C SER A 89 14.54 21.69 9.63
N ALA A 90 13.92 22.73 10.22
CA ALA A 90 12.62 23.27 9.81
C ALA A 90 12.45 23.57 8.30
N ASN A 91 13.55 23.77 7.55
CA ASN A 91 13.54 24.06 6.10
C ASN A 91 14.43 23.12 5.26
N ASN A 92 15.03 22.06 5.85
CA ASN A 92 15.89 21.14 5.11
C ASN A 92 15.41 19.69 5.25
N ILE A 93 14.85 19.17 4.16
CA ILE A 93 14.36 17.80 4.05
C ILE A 93 15.31 17.01 3.16
N ASN A 94 15.81 15.89 3.67
CA ASN A 94 16.65 14.98 2.88
C ASN A 94 15.80 13.83 2.36
N LEU A 95 15.77 13.64 1.04
CA LEU A 95 15.09 12.53 0.38
C LEU A 95 16.11 11.45 0.02
N ASN A 96 15.98 10.28 0.64
CA ASN A 96 16.77 9.11 0.32
C ASN A 96 15.97 8.20 -0.62
N LEU A 97 16.26 8.27 -1.92
CA LEU A 97 15.69 7.37 -2.93
C LEU A 97 16.61 6.16 -3.11
N SER A 98 16.03 4.95 -3.25
CA SER A 98 16.81 3.74 -3.51
C SER A 98 17.36 3.75 -4.95
N SER A 99 18.55 3.21 -5.14
CA SER A 99 19.16 3.09 -6.48
C SER A 99 18.39 2.11 -7.38
N ALA A 100 17.67 1.15 -6.81
CA ALA A 100 16.77 0.25 -7.54
C ALA A 100 15.60 1.04 -8.16
N SER A 101 14.99 1.95 -7.40
CA SER A 101 13.89 2.80 -7.88
C SER A 101 14.32 3.77 -8.98
N LEU A 102 15.57 4.23 -8.98
CA LEU A 102 16.09 5.13 -10.02
C LEU A 102 16.37 4.43 -11.37
N LYS A 103 16.46 3.09 -11.39
CA LYS A 103 16.68 2.33 -12.64
C LYS A 103 15.40 2.16 -13.46
N ASP A 104 14.24 2.16 -12.81
CA ASP A 104 12.94 2.07 -13.46
C ASP A 104 12.23 3.44 -13.38
N THR A 105 12.12 4.11 -14.52
CA THR A 105 11.63 5.50 -14.58
C THR A 105 10.21 5.66 -14.03
N VAL A 106 9.36 4.64 -14.11
CA VAL A 106 7.95 4.75 -13.70
C VAL A 106 7.80 4.57 -12.19
N TRP A 107 8.41 3.53 -11.62
CA TRP A 107 8.37 3.31 -10.17
C TRP A 107 9.23 4.34 -9.43
N GLY A 108 10.34 4.80 -10.02
CA GLY A 108 11.13 5.91 -9.49
C GLY A 108 10.33 7.21 -9.34
N ALA A 109 9.46 7.52 -10.30
CA ALA A 109 8.57 8.68 -10.21
C ALA A 109 7.55 8.54 -9.05
N ALA A 110 7.00 7.34 -8.85
CA ALA A 110 6.10 7.08 -7.72
C ALA A 110 6.80 7.19 -6.36
N GLU A 111 8.06 6.73 -6.25
CA GLU A 111 8.86 6.86 -5.04
C GLU A 111 9.22 8.32 -4.75
N MET A 112 9.55 9.11 -5.79
CA MET A 112 9.79 10.54 -5.65
C MET A 112 8.52 11.26 -5.16
N MET A 113 7.37 10.95 -5.73
CA MET A 113 6.09 11.50 -5.28
C MET A 113 5.83 11.16 -3.81
N LEU A 114 6.02 9.90 -3.40
CA LEU A 114 5.90 9.51 -1.98
C LEU A 114 6.87 10.28 -1.08
N GLY A 115 8.13 10.47 -1.51
CA GLY A 115 9.09 11.27 -0.78
C GLY A 115 8.65 12.73 -0.59
N LEU A 116 8.09 13.35 -1.63
CA LEU A 116 7.54 14.71 -1.56
C LEU A 116 6.29 14.79 -0.68
N THR A 117 5.40 13.80 -0.74
CA THR A 117 4.23 13.73 0.16
C THR A 117 4.66 13.53 1.61
N GLY A 118 5.66 12.67 1.85
CA GLY A 118 6.38 12.51 3.11
C GLY A 118 6.94 13.83 3.66
N ALA A 119 7.57 14.62 2.80
CA ALA A 119 8.11 15.93 3.13
C ALA A 119 7.04 16.93 3.58
N ASN A 120 5.83 16.87 3.00
CA ASN A 120 4.73 17.76 3.36
C ASN A 120 4.34 17.66 4.84
N ARG A 121 4.59 16.52 5.50
CA ARG A 121 4.34 16.34 6.94
C ARG A 121 5.11 17.34 7.82
N TYR A 122 6.25 17.83 7.35
CA TYR A 122 7.12 18.76 8.08
C TYR A 122 6.83 20.24 7.78
N THR A 123 5.84 20.53 6.94
CA THR A 123 5.35 21.89 6.73
C THR A 123 4.43 22.33 7.88
N ASP A 124 4.20 23.63 8.05
CA ASP A 124 3.29 24.16 9.08
C ASP A 124 1.85 23.67 8.90
N GLU A 125 1.40 23.44 7.67
CA GLU A 125 0.11 22.83 7.38
C GLU A 125 0.10 21.32 7.65
N GLY A 126 1.18 20.63 7.28
CA GLY A 126 1.33 19.19 7.52
C GLY A 126 1.31 18.83 9.00
N ARG A 127 1.97 19.63 9.85
CA ARG A 127 2.00 19.41 11.31
C ARG A 127 0.64 19.59 11.99
N LYS A 128 -0.36 20.18 11.32
CA LYS A 128 -1.73 20.32 11.84
C LYS A 128 -2.59 19.09 11.59
N LYS A 129 -2.18 18.20 10.68
CA LYS A 129 -2.96 17.01 10.30
C LYS A 129 -2.80 15.89 11.33
N THR A 130 -3.87 15.14 11.55
CA THR A 130 -3.82 13.89 12.31
C THR A 130 -3.10 12.80 11.51
N GLU A 131 -2.67 11.73 12.19
CA GLU A 131 -2.09 10.57 11.50
C GLU A 131 -3.06 9.96 10.48
N MET A 132 -4.36 9.95 10.77
CA MET A 132 -5.36 9.41 9.86
C MET A 132 -5.58 10.32 8.65
N GLU A 133 -5.66 11.64 8.83
CA GLU A 133 -5.74 12.58 7.72
C GLU A 133 -4.54 12.46 6.79
N TYR A 134 -3.34 12.33 7.37
CA TYR A 134 -2.12 12.13 6.61
C TYR A 134 -2.13 10.79 5.86
N PHE A 135 -2.57 9.72 6.51
CA PHE A 135 -2.68 8.39 5.90
C PHE A 135 -3.67 8.36 4.74
N ILE A 136 -4.85 8.97 4.91
CA ILE A 136 -5.88 9.08 3.87
C ILE A 136 -5.35 9.86 2.68
N GLN A 137 -4.78 11.04 2.92
CA GLN A 137 -4.23 11.86 1.84
C GLN A 137 -3.12 11.13 1.08
N THR A 138 -2.14 10.58 1.79
CA THR A 138 -1.01 9.90 1.15
C THR A 138 -1.47 8.69 0.34
N THR A 139 -2.44 7.93 0.85
CA THR A 139 -3.05 6.80 0.14
C THR A 139 -3.75 7.26 -1.14
N HIS A 140 -4.56 8.32 -1.03
CA HIS A 140 -5.28 8.90 -2.15
C HIS A 140 -4.32 9.40 -3.24
N ASP A 141 -3.30 10.17 -2.87
CA ASP A 141 -2.33 10.77 -3.78
C ASP A 141 -1.51 9.68 -4.49
N LEU A 142 -1.11 8.63 -3.76
CA LEU A 142 -0.43 7.46 -4.34
C LEU A 142 -1.29 6.75 -5.38
N PHE A 143 -2.52 6.42 -5.03
CA PHE A 143 -3.40 5.67 -5.92
C PHE A 143 -3.81 6.48 -7.15
N SER A 144 -4.04 7.79 -6.99
CA SER A 144 -4.33 8.70 -8.09
C SER A 144 -3.15 8.78 -9.05
N PHE A 145 -1.95 9.05 -8.53
CA PHE A 145 -0.74 9.16 -9.34
C PHE A 145 -0.44 7.86 -10.12
N LEU A 146 -0.53 6.71 -9.44
CA LEU A 146 -0.35 5.41 -10.09
C LEU A 146 -1.43 5.16 -11.16
N GLY A 147 -2.68 5.59 -10.92
CA GLY A 147 -3.76 5.52 -11.88
C GLY A 147 -3.52 6.34 -13.15
N GLU A 148 -2.94 7.53 -13.02
CA GLU A 148 -2.58 8.37 -14.16
C GLU A 148 -1.51 7.73 -15.04
N ILE A 149 -0.42 7.25 -14.43
CA ILE A 149 0.69 6.62 -15.19
C ILE A 149 0.32 5.23 -15.71
N ARG A 150 -0.65 4.54 -15.09
CA ARG A 150 -1.19 3.25 -15.57
C ARG A 150 -1.66 3.31 -17.01
N LYS A 151 -2.14 4.45 -17.51
CA LYS A 151 -2.64 4.61 -18.89
C LYS A 151 -1.66 4.10 -19.97
N ASN A 152 -0.36 4.08 -19.66
CA ASN A 152 0.71 3.64 -20.55
C ASN A 152 1.44 2.38 -20.05
N ASN A 153 0.93 1.68 -19.04
CA ASN A 153 1.60 0.56 -18.38
C ASN A 153 0.65 -0.63 -18.14
N THR A 154 1.15 -1.85 -18.32
CA THR A 154 0.38 -3.11 -18.21
C THR A 154 1.14 -4.19 -17.46
N GLY A 155 0.47 -5.28 -17.08
CA GLY A 155 1.08 -6.42 -16.39
C GLY A 155 0.59 -6.54 -14.95
N HIS A 156 1.02 -7.60 -14.24
CA HIS A 156 0.47 -7.99 -12.94
C HIS A 156 0.25 -6.82 -11.96
N TRP A 157 1.26 -5.97 -11.78
CA TRP A 157 1.18 -4.83 -10.87
C TRP A 157 0.08 -3.84 -11.25
N TRP A 158 0.02 -3.50 -12.54
CA TRP A 158 -0.90 -2.51 -13.10
C TRP A 158 -2.31 -3.04 -13.20
N ASP A 159 -2.45 -4.27 -13.69
CA ASP A 159 -3.73 -4.89 -14.00
C ASP A 159 -4.47 -5.28 -12.72
N LEU A 160 -3.76 -5.79 -11.71
CA LEU A 160 -4.36 -6.19 -10.44
C LEU A 160 -4.42 -5.03 -9.44
N TYR A 161 -3.28 -4.53 -8.98
CA TYR A 161 -3.24 -3.59 -7.86
C TYR A 161 -3.62 -2.18 -8.29
N VAL A 162 -2.93 -1.62 -9.28
CA VAL A 162 -3.13 -0.22 -9.65
C VAL A 162 -4.52 0.02 -10.22
N SER A 163 -5.03 -0.85 -11.09
CA SER A 163 -6.41 -0.76 -11.58
C SER A 163 -7.40 -0.69 -10.42
N ARG A 164 -7.24 -1.56 -9.43
CA ARG A 164 -8.17 -1.68 -8.30
C ARG A 164 -8.10 -0.45 -7.42
N PHE A 165 -6.89 -0.02 -7.03
CA PHE A 165 -6.71 1.11 -6.13
C PHE A 165 -7.02 2.45 -6.78
N ASN A 166 -6.77 2.62 -8.09
CA ASN A 166 -7.25 3.79 -8.82
C ASN A 166 -8.79 3.82 -8.82
N ASN A 167 -9.46 2.69 -9.06
CA ASN A 167 -10.92 2.63 -9.02
C ASN A 167 -11.49 2.94 -7.63
N LEU A 168 -10.79 2.59 -6.55
CA LEU A 168 -11.14 2.97 -5.18
C LEU A 168 -11.21 4.50 -5.02
N VAL A 169 -10.25 5.22 -5.62
CA VAL A 169 -10.24 6.69 -5.63
C VAL A 169 -11.35 7.25 -6.51
N GLU A 170 -11.49 6.77 -7.75
CA GLU A 170 -12.52 7.24 -8.70
C GLU A 170 -13.95 7.07 -8.18
N THR A 171 -14.16 6.09 -7.30
CA THR A 171 -15.46 5.81 -6.65
C THR A 171 -15.60 6.45 -5.27
N ASN A 172 -14.69 7.34 -4.89
CA ASN A 172 -14.69 8.09 -3.63
C ASN A 172 -14.73 7.21 -2.36
N ASN A 173 -14.06 6.04 -2.42
CA ASN A 173 -14.06 5.06 -1.33
C ASN A 173 -12.74 5.04 -0.53
N CYS A 174 -11.77 5.89 -0.88
CA CYS A 174 -10.43 5.88 -0.28
C CYS A 174 -10.44 6.13 1.24
N GLU A 175 -11.24 7.09 1.72
CA GLU A 175 -11.32 7.41 3.15
C GLU A 175 -11.86 6.22 3.97
N ALA A 176 -13.00 5.66 3.54
CA ALA A 176 -13.60 4.49 4.17
C ALA A 176 -12.66 3.28 4.16
N PHE A 177 -11.92 3.09 3.06
CA PHE A 177 -10.88 2.07 2.95
C PHE A 177 -9.78 2.24 3.99
N CYS A 178 -9.22 3.44 4.15
CA CYS A 178 -8.16 3.72 5.13
C CYS A 178 -8.61 3.41 6.57
N TYR A 179 -9.85 3.78 6.94
CA TYR A 179 -10.40 3.40 8.24
C TYR A 179 -10.65 1.90 8.37
N TYR A 180 -11.16 1.27 7.31
CA TYR A 180 -11.41 -0.17 7.28
C TYR A 180 -10.14 -0.99 7.50
N ILE A 181 -9.04 -0.69 6.79
CA ILE A 181 -7.76 -1.40 6.95
C ILE A 181 -7.04 -1.05 8.26
N SER A 182 -7.47 0.00 8.96
CA SER A 182 -6.93 0.41 10.26
C SER A 182 -7.64 -0.24 11.46
N GLN A 183 -8.62 -1.11 11.24
CA GLN A 183 -9.39 -1.74 12.33
C GLN A 183 -8.55 -2.55 13.31
N SER A 184 -7.41 -3.10 12.87
CA SER A 184 -6.48 -3.82 13.74
C SER A 184 -5.79 -2.95 14.81
N GLU A 185 -5.80 -1.62 14.66
CA GLU A 185 -5.28 -0.70 15.69
C GLU A 185 -6.18 -0.66 16.93
N ASN A 186 -7.44 -1.07 16.79
CA ASN A 186 -8.42 -1.15 17.87
C ASN A 186 -8.61 0.17 18.65
N SER A 187 -8.25 1.32 18.06
CA SER A 187 -8.30 2.63 18.72
C SER A 187 -9.74 3.18 18.80
N PRO A 188 -10.04 4.02 19.82
CA PRO A 188 -11.35 4.67 19.93
C PRO A 188 -11.71 5.54 18.72
N GLU A 189 -10.71 6.22 18.14
CA GLU A 189 -10.87 7.07 16.95
C GLU A 189 -11.42 6.27 15.76
N ILE A 190 -10.74 5.17 15.40
CA ILE A 190 -11.13 4.33 14.25
C ILE A 190 -12.53 3.77 14.45
N LYS A 191 -12.82 3.25 15.65
CA LYS A 191 -14.15 2.71 15.98
C LYS A 191 -15.24 3.76 15.87
N SER A 192 -15.00 4.95 16.42
CA SER A 192 -15.98 6.04 16.41
C SER A 192 -16.23 6.55 15.00
N TRP A 193 -15.19 6.68 14.17
CA TRP A 193 -15.37 7.09 12.78
C TRP A 193 -16.21 6.08 11.99
N ILE A 194 -15.93 4.78 12.13
CA ILE A 194 -16.69 3.72 11.44
C ILE A 194 -18.17 3.74 11.86
N ILE A 195 -18.45 3.89 13.15
CA ILE A 195 -19.84 3.95 13.68
C ILE A 195 -20.58 5.19 13.17
N ASN A 196 -19.89 6.34 13.09
CA ASN A 196 -20.49 7.62 12.71
C ASN A 196 -20.56 7.84 11.19
N ASN A 197 -19.99 6.95 10.37
CA ASN A 197 -20.00 7.05 8.92
C ASN A 197 -20.58 5.79 8.23
N PRO A 198 -21.79 5.34 8.60
CA PRO A 198 -22.35 4.09 8.09
C PRO A 198 -22.54 4.12 6.56
N ASP A 199 -22.92 5.27 5.99
CA ASP A 199 -23.12 5.42 4.54
C ASP A 199 -21.82 5.25 3.75
N LYS A 200 -20.71 5.83 4.23
CA LYS A 200 -19.38 5.68 3.61
C LYS A 200 -18.90 4.23 3.69
N ILE A 201 -19.13 3.57 4.83
CA ILE A 201 -18.79 2.16 5.00
C ILE A 201 -19.64 1.26 4.09
N ALA A 202 -20.94 1.55 3.96
CA ALA A 202 -21.83 0.81 3.07
C ALA A 202 -21.40 0.97 1.61
N ALA A 203 -21.09 2.18 1.15
CA ALA A 203 -20.58 2.43 -0.20
C ALA A 203 -19.27 1.66 -0.48
N PHE A 204 -18.35 1.67 0.49
CA PHE A 204 -17.10 0.91 0.39
C PHE A 204 -17.34 -0.61 0.40
N GLN A 205 -18.28 -1.12 1.19
CA GLN A 205 -18.65 -2.54 1.19
C GLN A 205 -19.25 -2.97 -0.15
N GLU A 206 -20.09 -2.15 -0.79
CA GLU A 206 -20.59 -2.43 -2.14
C GLU A 206 -19.45 -2.42 -3.18
N TRP A 207 -18.48 -1.52 -3.03
CA TRP A 207 -17.27 -1.54 -3.84
C TRP A 207 -16.45 -2.82 -3.64
N LEU A 208 -16.30 -3.27 -2.39
CA LEU A 208 -15.59 -4.51 -2.06
C LEU A 208 -16.28 -5.75 -2.66
N LYS A 209 -17.61 -5.81 -2.70
CA LYS A 209 -18.33 -6.97 -3.28
C LYS A 209 -17.99 -7.24 -4.74
N LYS A 210 -17.54 -6.22 -5.48
CA LYS A 210 -17.02 -6.35 -6.86
C LYS A 210 -15.63 -7.00 -6.93
N LEU A 211 -15.12 -7.59 -5.84
CA LEU A 211 -13.89 -8.42 -5.84
C LEU A 211 -14.11 -9.82 -6.44
N ASN A 212 -15.37 -10.24 -6.59
CA ASN A 212 -15.77 -11.53 -7.15
C ASN A 212 -16.23 -11.41 -8.60
#